data_AF-A0A847ALF8-F1
#
_entry.id   AF-A0A847ALF8-F1
#
_cell.length_a   1.000
_cell.length_b   1.000
_cell.length_c   1.000
_cell.angle_alpha   90.00
_cell.angle_beta   90.00
_cell.angle_gamma   90.00
#
_symmetry.space_group_name_H-M   'P 1'
#
loop_
_entity.id
_entity.type
_entity.pdbx_description
1 polymer ?
#
loop_
_entity_poly.entity_id
_entity_poly.type
_entity_poly.pdbx_seq_one_letter_code
_entity_poly.pdbx_strand_id
1 'polypeptide(L)'
;RDLADILSLRVNNINLGLLEKYLNKDLPLGGILNGSAGLVDFYGKRILFSSLDINNFRFKERIIGNISFVNQWDNKKSVLNSELRSITGDHQTLYVNGYYNPSKNELLYHAELDNFSLVALETVIRKNFSNFHGDASGKIKIYGNPSKILMDGNIMGSNAGLTIDYTKVSYHFSDSIRFKGDTISFNNINFSDIAGNKGLFNGTIVHDNFQNMNFNLSVSSNKITVINTTGADNPQFYGQVIANAKLNITGRDNNVSLAGSGTTLQGTNININLENESEIARYDFIQFVSTEDPVKQEFLFSNRNKSDFNLNLTIRATPEARVQLIYNSQIGDVIKAQGEGLLVFGMDKDNNITLSGTYTVDRGDYLFTLQNVINKRFTIQQGGTITWSGSPYNANINIKALYKLKASLYDLLVNTYDNIYQSQRIPVECTILLSEELSNPEINFEINFPSVEDRLIDELKQFFNTPEEMNKQILSLVVLGKFYTPEYLRGTYEAQNPNLIGTTASELFSNQLSNWLSQISNNIDIGLNYRPGNQISNDEIELALSTQMFNDRVTINGNIGNNNNPNSTNNSELVGDFEISVKLNRDGKIRFKAYNRSNNNLI
;
A
#
# COMPACT_ATOMS: atom_id res chain seq x y z
N ARG A 1 46.31 -61.58 -5.97
CA ARG A 1 45.65 -60.29 -6.21
C ARG A 1 44.23 -60.46 -5.71
N ASP A 2 44.00 -60.11 -4.46
CA ASP A 2 42.77 -60.48 -3.74
C ASP A 2 42.39 -59.30 -2.86
N LEU A 3 41.56 -58.42 -3.41
CA LEU A 3 40.79 -57.41 -2.69
C LEU A 3 39.56 -57.16 -3.57
N ALA A 4 38.45 -57.79 -3.21
CA ALA A 4 37.15 -57.32 -3.63
C ALA A 4 36.92 -55.98 -2.93
N ASP A 5 36.96 -54.88 -3.66
CA ASP A 5 36.69 -53.57 -3.08
C ASP A 5 35.18 -53.48 -2.81
N ILE A 6 34.81 -53.64 -1.54
CA ILE A 6 33.45 -53.49 -1.04
C ILE A 6 33.38 -52.14 -0.32
N LEU A 7 32.55 -51.25 -0.84
CA LEU A 7 32.16 -50.03 -0.14
C LEU A 7 30.70 -50.19 0.32
N SER A 8 30.49 -50.28 1.62
CA SER A 8 29.15 -50.33 2.21
C SER A 8 28.95 -49.19 3.21
N LEU A 9 27.83 -48.48 3.07
CA LEU A 9 27.36 -47.48 4.02
C LEU A 9 26.06 -47.98 4.63
N ARG A 10 25.94 -47.92 5.96
CA ARG A 10 24.67 -48.17 6.66
C ARG A 10 24.36 -46.98 7.55
N VAL A 11 23.14 -46.50 7.43
CA VAL A 11 22.59 -45.38 8.18
C VAL A 11 21.40 -45.90 8.97
N ASN A 12 21.43 -45.75 10.29
CA ASN A 12 20.31 -46.16 11.14
C ASN A 12 19.93 -44.98 12.03
N ASN A 13 18.64 -44.64 12.05
CA ASN A 13 18.04 -43.61 12.91
C ASN A 13 18.72 -42.24 12.86
N ILE A 14 19.14 -41.77 11.68
CA ILE A 14 19.64 -40.40 11.54
C ILE A 14 18.44 -39.45 11.54
N ASN A 15 18.37 -38.58 12.55
CA ASN A 15 17.41 -37.49 12.58
C ASN A 15 17.84 -36.41 11.59
N LEU A 16 17.04 -36.19 10.53
CA LEU A 16 17.33 -35.21 9.49
C LEU A 16 17.38 -33.77 10.03
N GLY A 17 16.67 -33.46 11.11
CA GLY A 17 16.72 -32.14 11.75
C GLY A 17 18.06 -31.81 12.42
N LEU A 18 18.94 -32.80 12.58
CA LEU A 18 20.30 -32.56 13.06
C LEU A 18 21.27 -32.22 11.92
N LEU A 19 20.92 -32.50 10.66
CA LEU A 19 21.83 -32.29 9.52
C LEU A 19 22.14 -30.81 9.29
N GLU A 20 21.20 -29.91 9.58
CA GLU A 20 21.40 -28.46 9.53
C GLU A 20 22.61 -28.03 10.37
N LYS A 21 22.71 -28.55 11.60
CA LYS A 21 23.83 -28.26 12.52
C LYS A 21 25.17 -28.77 11.99
N TYR A 22 25.17 -29.92 11.32
CA TYR A 22 26.40 -30.53 10.78
C TYR A 22 26.85 -29.90 9.46
N LEU A 23 25.90 -29.47 8.61
CA LEU A 23 26.17 -28.91 7.29
C LEU A 23 26.34 -27.40 7.31
N ASN A 24 26.06 -26.74 8.44
CA ASN A 24 26.04 -25.29 8.60
C ASN A 24 25.21 -24.61 7.48
N LYS A 25 24.05 -25.20 7.19
CA LYS A 25 23.10 -24.75 6.16
C LYS A 25 21.69 -24.85 6.71
N ASP A 26 20.92 -23.79 6.54
CA ASP A 26 19.48 -23.76 6.84
C ASP A 26 18.76 -24.79 5.94
N LEU A 27 18.48 -25.94 6.55
CA LEU A 27 17.86 -27.09 5.93
C LEU A 27 16.76 -27.55 6.89
N PRO A 28 15.55 -26.97 6.80
CA PRO A 28 14.44 -27.25 7.72
C PRO A 28 13.79 -28.60 7.37
N LEU A 29 14.60 -29.67 7.40
CA LEU A 29 14.25 -31.04 7.10
C LEU A 29 13.95 -31.77 8.41
N GLY A 30 12.86 -32.52 8.44
CA GLY A 30 12.53 -33.40 9.55
C GLY A 30 12.31 -34.83 9.07
N GLY A 31 12.40 -35.78 10.00
CA GLY A 31 12.20 -37.20 9.74
C GLY A 31 13.39 -38.05 10.19
N ILE A 32 13.19 -39.36 10.14
CA ILE A 32 14.20 -40.35 10.57
C ILE A 32 14.64 -41.13 9.34
N LEU A 33 15.90 -40.93 8.94
CA LEU A 33 16.55 -41.62 7.85
C LEU A 33 17.13 -42.95 8.34
N ASN A 34 16.74 -44.02 7.67
CA ASN A 34 17.33 -45.34 7.73
C ASN A 34 17.74 -45.75 6.32
N GLY A 35 18.76 -46.58 6.19
CA GLY A 35 19.11 -47.12 4.89
C GLY A 35 20.47 -47.78 4.83
N SER A 36 20.71 -48.36 3.67
CA SER A 36 21.99 -48.97 3.33
C SER A 36 22.29 -48.74 1.87
N ALA A 37 23.55 -48.49 1.55
CA ALA A 37 24.06 -48.45 0.20
C ALA A 37 25.30 -49.34 0.11
N GLY A 38 25.45 -50.06 -0.99
CA GLY A 38 26.59 -50.92 -1.23
C GLY A 38 27.02 -50.84 -2.68
N LEU A 39 28.33 -50.73 -2.88
CA LEU A 39 29.00 -50.88 -4.16
C LEU A 39 30.02 -52.01 -4.01
N VAL A 40 29.87 -53.04 -4.83
CA VAL A 40 30.79 -54.16 -4.92
C VAL A 40 31.16 -54.36 -6.39
N ASP A 41 32.44 -54.44 -6.68
CA ASP A 41 32.92 -54.86 -8.00
C ASP A 41 33.70 -56.18 -7.83
N PHE A 42 33.06 -57.29 -8.22
CA PHE A 42 33.65 -58.62 -8.10
C PHE A 42 33.79 -59.28 -9.47
N TYR A 43 35.02 -59.48 -9.91
CA TYR A 43 35.35 -60.09 -11.22
C TYR A 43 34.57 -59.48 -12.40
N GLY A 44 34.41 -58.14 -12.43
CA GLY A 44 33.71 -57.42 -13.49
C GLY A 44 32.18 -57.46 -13.41
N LYS A 45 31.62 -58.03 -12.33
CA LYS A 45 30.19 -57.94 -12.00
C LYS A 45 30.00 -56.85 -10.96
N ARG A 46 29.50 -55.69 -11.42
CA ARG A 46 29.12 -54.59 -10.55
C ARG A 46 27.83 -54.94 -9.82
N ILE A 47 27.82 -54.76 -8.51
CA ILE A 47 26.62 -54.78 -7.68
C ILE A 47 26.56 -53.40 -7.04
N LEU A 48 25.58 -52.61 -7.46
CA LEU A 48 25.24 -51.36 -6.80
C LEU A 48 23.80 -51.50 -6.30
N PHE A 49 23.60 -51.28 -5.01
CA PHE A 49 22.29 -51.19 -4.42
C PHE A 49 22.23 -50.05 -3.42
N SER A 50 21.07 -49.44 -3.28
CA SER A 50 20.76 -48.61 -2.14
C SER A 50 19.29 -48.76 -1.77
N SER A 51 19.00 -48.70 -0.47
CA SER A 51 17.65 -48.63 0.09
C SER A 51 17.69 -47.55 1.15
N LEU A 52 16.92 -46.50 0.97
CA LEU A 52 16.80 -45.38 1.89
C LEU A 52 15.32 -45.23 2.25
N ASP A 53 15.03 -45.20 3.54
CA ASP A 53 13.71 -45.03 4.10
C ASP A 53 13.73 -43.81 5.03
N ILE A 54 12.87 -42.83 4.76
CA ILE A 54 12.69 -41.65 5.59
C ILE A 54 11.30 -41.72 6.19
N ASN A 55 11.24 -42.00 7.49
CA ASN A 55 9.99 -42.00 8.23
C ASN A 55 9.62 -40.56 8.61
N ASN A 56 8.35 -40.19 8.37
CA ASN A 56 7.76 -38.90 8.71
C ASN A 56 8.60 -37.73 8.16
N PHE A 57 8.89 -37.77 6.86
CA PHE A 57 9.62 -36.71 6.18
C PHE A 57 8.85 -35.39 6.25
N ARG A 58 9.52 -34.35 6.72
CA ARG A 58 8.96 -33.00 6.89
C ARG A 58 9.85 -31.95 6.26
N PHE A 59 9.24 -30.88 5.78
CA PHE A 59 9.91 -29.66 5.37
C PHE A 59 9.22 -28.45 5.98
N LYS A 60 9.95 -27.57 6.69
CA LYS A 60 9.39 -26.39 7.39
C LYS A 60 8.13 -26.74 8.20
N GLU A 61 8.24 -27.81 9.00
CA GLU A 61 7.17 -28.36 9.85
C GLU A 61 5.98 -29.01 9.11
N ARG A 62 5.92 -28.95 7.78
CA ARG A 62 4.87 -29.59 6.98
C ARG A 62 5.25 -31.02 6.62
N ILE A 63 4.30 -31.95 6.75
CA ILE A 63 4.49 -33.37 6.44
C ILE A 63 4.42 -33.59 4.94
N ILE A 64 5.44 -34.22 4.38
CA ILE A 64 5.48 -34.65 2.97
C ILE A 64 5.06 -36.12 2.85
N GLY A 65 5.47 -36.98 3.79
CA GLY A 65 5.10 -38.39 3.85
C GLY A 65 6.25 -39.30 4.32
N ASN A 66 6.06 -40.61 4.23
CA ASN A 66 7.11 -41.61 4.36
C ASN A 66 7.73 -41.85 2.98
N ILE A 67 9.04 -41.65 2.85
CA ILE A 67 9.75 -41.79 1.57
C ILE A 67 10.53 -43.10 1.59
N SER A 68 10.35 -43.92 0.56
CA SER A 68 11.19 -45.09 0.28
C SER A 68 11.88 -44.90 -1.06
N PHE A 69 13.20 -45.03 -1.11
CA PHE A 69 13.99 -44.93 -2.32
C PHE A 69 14.92 -46.13 -2.44
N VAL A 70 14.74 -46.91 -3.50
CA VAL A 70 15.49 -48.14 -3.77
C VAL A 70 16.19 -48.01 -5.12
N ASN A 71 17.46 -48.38 -5.17
CA ASN A 71 18.22 -48.51 -6.41
C ASN A 71 18.86 -49.88 -6.49
N GLN A 72 18.90 -50.44 -7.69
CA GLN A 72 19.51 -51.73 -7.96
C GLN A 72 20.12 -51.77 -9.35
N TRP A 73 21.39 -52.17 -9.43
CA TRP A 73 22.08 -52.39 -10.70
C TRP A 73 21.60 -53.68 -11.37
N ASP A 74 21.14 -53.57 -12.61
CA ASP A 74 20.82 -54.69 -13.48
C ASP A 74 22.00 -54.98 -14.41
N ASN A 75 22.73 -56.05 -14.10
CA ASN A 75 23.90 -56.47 -14.86
C ASN A 75 23.57 -56.92 -16.30
N LYS A 76 22.35 -57.37 -16.61
CA LYS A 76 21.98 -57.81 -17.97
C LYS A 76 21.73 -56.63 -18.89
N LYS A 77 21.08 -55.59 -18.35
CA LYS A 77 20.74 -54.38 -19.10
C LYS A 77 21.80 -53.29 -19.00
N SER A 78 22.75 -53.43 -18.07
CA SER A 78 23.75 -52.41 -17.73
C SER A 78 23.10 -51.07 -17.34
N VAL A 79 22.06 -51.14 -16.53
CA VAL A 79 21.31 -49.97 -16.05
C VAL A 79 21.18 -49.98 -14.53
N LEU A 80 21.08 -48.80 -13.95
CA LEU A 80 20.65 -48.60 -12.58
C LEU A 80 19.14 -48.44 -12.56
N ASN A 81 18.42 -49.45 -12.07
CA ASN A 81 16.98 -49.33 -11.83
C ASN A 81 16.77 -48.57 -10.53
N SER A 82 15.81 -47.65 -10.51
CA SER A 82 15.49 -46.85 -9.35
C SER A 82 13.98 -46.80 -9.14
N GLU A 83 13.57 -46.82 -7.89
CA GLU A 83 12.19 -46.75 -7.46
C GLU A 83 12.06 -45.79 -6.27
N LEU A 84 11.13 -44.85 -6.35
CA LEU A 84 10.80 -43.91 -5.29
C LEU A 84 9.31 -44.00 -4.98
N ARG A 85 8.97 -44.12 -3.69
CA ARG A 85 7.61 -44.09 -3.18
C ARG A 85 7.49 -43.00 -2.13
N SER A 86 6.40 -42.24 -2.18
CA SER A 86 5.93 -41.42 -1.07
C SER A 86 4.58 -41.95 -0.60
N ILE A 87 4.43 -42.18 0.70
CA ILE A 87 3.21 -42.69 1.31
C ILE A 87 2.79 -41.75 2.43
N THR A 88 1.56 -41.27 2.39
CA THR A 88 0.98 -40.42 3.44
C THR A 88 -0.24 -41.12 4.00
N GLY A 89 -0.19 -41.47 5.30
CA GLY A 89 -1.15 -42.42 5.87
C GLY A 89 -1.01 -43.78 5.19
N ASP A 90 -2.09 -44.29 4.60
CA ASP A 90 -2.11 -45.54 3.84
C ASP A 90 -2.14 -45.31 2.30
N HIS A 91 -2.06 -44.05 1.85
CA HIS A 91 -2.17 -43.68 0.44
C HIS A 91 -0.78 -43.43 -0.15
N GLN A 92 -0.42 -44.15 -1.22
CA GLN A 92 0.76 -43.86 -2.03
C GLN A 92 0.51 -42.61 -2.88
N THR A 93 1.11 -41.50 -2.50
CA THR A 93 0.89 -40.19 -3.14
C THR A 93 1.83 -39.93 -4.32
N LEU A 94 2.99 -40.59 -4.34
CA LEU A 94 3.97 -40.52 -5.42
C LEU A 94 4.59 -41.88 -5.65
N TYR A 95 4.65 -42.28 -6.92
CA TYR A 95 5.39 -43.45 -7.38
C TYR A 95 6.24 -43.07 -8.57
N VAL A 96 7.55 -43.26 -8.46
CA VAL A 96 8.49 -43.06 -9.56
C VAL A 96 9.25 -44.36 -9.78
N ASN A 97 9.29 -44.86 -11.01
CA ASN A 97 10.10 -46.00 -11.36
C ASN A 97 10.78 -45.80 -12.70
N GLY A 98 11.93 -46.45 -12.89
CA GLY A 98 12.66 -46.33 -14.15
C GLY A 98 14.12 -46.70 -14.00
N TYR A 99 14.93 -46.19 -14.91
CA TYR A 99 16.35 -46.51 -14.95
C TYR A 99 17.21 -45.37 -15.47
N TYR A 100 18.49 -45.44 -15.12
CA TYR A 100 19.58 -44.70 -15.74
C TYR A 100 20.58 -45.67 -16.38
N ASN A 101 20.96 -45.44 -17.63
CA ASN A 101 21.99 -46.17 -18.36
C ASN A 101 23.27 -45.32 -18.43
N PRO A 102 24.30 -45.62 -17.62
CA PRO A 102 25.54 -44.83 -17.61
C PRO A 102 26.32 -44.91 -18.93
N SER A 103 26.25 -46.03 -19.65
CA SER A 103 27.00 -46.22 -20.90
C SER A 103 26.46 -45.36 -22.04
N LYS A 104 25.14 -45.13 -22.06
CA LYS A 104 24.49 -44.25 -23.03
C LYS A 104 24.26 -42.83 -22.52
N ASN A 105 24.46 -42.61 -21.22
CA ASN A 105 24.10 -41.39 -20.52
C ASN A 105 22.61 -41.03 -20.72
N GLU A 106 21.75 -42.03 -20.61
CA GLU A 106 20.30 -41.93 -20.86
C GLU A 106 19.52 -42.30 -19.60
N LEU A 107 18.45 -41.57 -19.32
CA LEU A 107 17.49 -41.89 -18.27
C LEU A 107 16.08 -42.05 -18.86
N LEU A 108 15.28 -42.90 -18.22
CA LEU A 108 13.86 -43.03 -18.46
C LEU A 108 13.16 -43.38 -17.15
N TYR A 109 12.31 -42.49 -16.68
CA TYR A 109 11.48 -42.65 -15.49
C TYR A 109 10.02 -42.34 -15.79
N HIS A 110 9.12 -43.02 -15.09
CA HIS A 110 7.70 -42.72 -15.08
C HIS A 110 7.33 -42.32 -13.65
N ALA A 111 6.73 -41.15 -13.50
CA ALA A 111 6.21 -40.65 -12.25
C ALA A 111 4.68 -40.64 -12.32
N GLU A 112 4.05 -41.22 -11.31
CA GLU A 112 2.61 -41.20 -11.06
C GLU A 112 2.37 -40.48 -9.75
N LEU A 113 1.60 -39.39 -9.83
CA LEU A 113 1.20 -38.57 -8.70
C LEU A 113 -0.27 -38.81 -8.46
N ASP A 114 -0.65 -39.03 -7.21
CA ASP A 114 -2.03 -39.19 -6.78
C ASP A 114 -2.22 -38.42 -5.48
N ASN A 115 -2.84 -37.25 -5.58
CA ASN A 115 -2.98 -36.31 -4.46
C ASN A 115 -1.62 -35.99 -3.79
N PHE A 116 -0.58 -35.80 -4.60
CA PHE A 116 0.75 -35.42 -4.10
C PHE A 116 0.77 -33.96 -3.66
N SER A 117 1.08 -33.71 -2.40
CA SER A 117 1.09 -32.36 -1.83
C SER A 117 2.07 -31.42 -2.56
N LEU A 118 1.56 -30.30 -3.08
CA LEU A 118 2.34 -29.27 -3.74
C LEU A 118 3.24 -28.47 -2.80
N VAL A 119 3.09 -28.66 -1.48
CA VAL A 119 4.02 -28.12 -0.47
C VAL A 119 5.46 -28.53 -0.76
N ALA A 120 5.66 -29.70 -1.37
CA ALA A 120 6.98 -30.17 -1.79
C ALA A 120 7.71 -29.18 -2.72
N LEU A 121 6.99 -28.34 -3.47
CA LEU A 121 7.59 -27.32 -4.34
C LEU A 121 8.38 -26.25 -3.57
N GLU A 122 8.04 -25.98 -2.31
CA GLU A 122 8.81 -25.05 -1.46
C GLU A 122 10.25 -25.53 -1.20
N THR A 123 10.51 -26.83 -1.38
CA THR A 123 11.86 -27.37 -1.23
C THR A 123 12.78 -26.94 -2.38
N VAL A 124 12.20 -26.63 -3.55
CA VAL A 124 12.91 -26.33 -4.81
C VAL A 124 12.76 -24.85 -5.20
N ILE A 125 11.56 -24.28 -5.08
CA ILE A 125 11.24 -22.90 -5.46
C ILE A 125 11.36 -22.03 -4.20
N ARG A 126 12.54 -21.43 -3.98
CA ARG A 126 12.89 -20.80 -2.69
C ARG A 126 12.94 -19.27 -2.66
N LYS A 127 12.46 -18.58 -3.69
CA LYS A 127 12.53 -17.11 -3.74
C LYS A 127 11.28 -16.54 -4.42
N ASN A 128 10.70 -15.50 -3.82
CA ASN A 128 9.59 -14.68 -4.32
C ASN A 128 8.18 -15.31 -4.26
N PHE A 129 8.09 -16.59 -3.89
CA PHE A 129 6.84 -17.29 -3.70
C PHE A 129 6.82 -18.05 -2.38
N SER A 130 5.68 -18.05 -1.70
CA SER A 130 5.45 -18.77 -0.45
C SER A 130 4.06 -19.41 -0.43
N ASN A 131 3.74 -20.12 0.67
CA ASN A 131 2.44 -20.73 0.92
C ASN A 131 1.95 -21.63 -0.22
N PHE A 132 2.84 -22.50 -0.72
CA PHE A 132 2.39 -23.50 -1.69
C PHE A 132 1.37 -24.43 -1.01
N HIS A 133 0.28 -24.72 -1.70
CA HIS A 133 -0.77 -25.59 -1.21
C HIS A 133 -1.50 -26.31 -2.35
N GLY A 134 -2.39 -27.23 -1.96
CA GLY A 134 -3.11 -28.09 -2.88
C GLY A 134 -2.32 -29.33 -3.26
N ASP A 135 -2.91 -30.10 -4.16
CA ASP A 135 -2.40 -31.42 -4.54
C ASP A 135 -2.22 -31.54 -6.06
N ALA A 136 -1.28 -32.38 -6.47
CA ALA A 136 -1.04 -32.73 -7.87
C ALA A 136 -1.40 -34.20 -8.13
N SER A 137 -2.14 -34.45 -9.21
CA SER A 137 -2.46 -35.79 -9.70
C SER A 137 -2.16 -35.90 -11.19
N GLY A 138 -1.56 -37.01 -11.62
CA GLY A 138 -1.28 -37.24 -13.04
C GLY A 138 -0.06 -38.10 -13.29
N LYS A 139 0.35 -38.18 -14.56
CA LYS A 139 1.47 -39.02 -15.01
C LYS A 139 2.44 -38.21 -15.83
N ILE A 140 3.74 -38.33 -15.51
CA ILE A 140 4.84 -37.71 -16.25
C ILE A 140 5.85 -38.78 -16.62
N LYS A 141 6.25 -38.79 -17.89
CA LYS A 141 7.43 -39.50 -18.38
C LYS A 141 8.62 -38.54 -18.38
N ILE A 142 9.68 -38.90 -17.66
CA ILE A 142 10.92 -38.15 -17.55
C ILE A 142 11.99 -38.93 -18.33
N TYR A 143 12.61 -38.32 -19.33
CA TYR A 143 13.55 -39.03 -20.21
C TYR A 143 14.66 -38.11 -20.75
N GLY A 144 15.63 -38.69 -21.45
CA GLY A 144 16.72 -37.95 -22.08
C GLY A 144 18.03 -38.15 -21.33
N ASN A 145 18.80 -37.08 -21.17
CA ASN A 145 20.13 -37.09 -20.56
C ASN A 145 20.07 -36.40 -19.18
N PRO A 146 20.87 -36.79 -18.17
CA PRO A 146 20.99 -36.02 -16.92
C PRO A 146 21.28 -34.53 -17.11
N SER A 147 22.03 -34.16 -18.15
CA SER A 147 22.33 -32.78 -18.53
C SER A 147 21.24 -32.11 -19.37
N LYS A 148 20.24 -32.86 -19.86
CA LYS A 148 19.09 -32.37 -20.63
C LYS A 148 17.89 -33.31 -20.47
N ILE A 149 17.11 -33.06 -19.42
CA ILE A 149 15.93 -33.80 -19.00
C ILE A 149 14.72 -33.26 -19.74
N LEU A 150 13.95 -34.18 -20.30
CA LEU A 150 12.71 -33.94 -21.01
C LEU A 150 11.55 -34.57 -20.23
N MET A 151 10.40 -33.91 -20.23
CA MET A 151 9.21 -34.29 -19.50
C MET A 151 7.98 -34.27 -20.40
N ASP A 152 7.28 -35.39 -20.50
CA ASP A 152 6.02 -35.50 -21.23
C ASP A 152 4.91 -35.99 -20.30
N GLY A 153 3.82 -35.23 -20.19
CA GLY A 153 2.71 -35.60 -19.32
C GLY A 153 1.73 -34.47 -19.06
N ASN A 154 0.67 -34.78 -18.31
CA ASN A 154 -0.28 -33.80 -17.81
C ASN A 154 -0.42 -34.00 -16.31
N ILE A 155 -0.36 -32.90 -15.55
CA ILE A 155 -0.60 -32.87 -14.11
C ILE A 155 -1.79 -31.96 -13.84
N MET A 156 -2.81 -32.52 -13.21
CA MET A 156 -3.93 -31.79 -12.65
C MET A 156 -3.54 -31.24 -11.28
N GLY A 157 -3.60 -29.92 -11.11
CA GLY A 157 -3.56 -29.29 -9.81
C GLY A 157 -4.96 -29.24 -9.22
N SER A 158 -5.16 -29.73 -8.00
CA SER A 158 -6.41 -29.64 -7.24
C SER A 158 -6.22 -28.63 -6.11
N ASN A 159 -6.94 -27.51 -6.18
CA ASN A 159 -6.74 -26.35 -5.31
C ASN A 159 -5.26 -25.93 -5.19
N ALA A 160 -4.54 -26.01 -6.32
CA ALA A 160 -3.13 -25.66 -6.40
C ALA A 160 -2.98 -24.15 -6.25
N GLY A 161 -2.14 -23.69 -5.32
CA GLY A 161 -1.97 -22.26 -5.09
C GLY A 161 -0.65 -21.88 -4.45
N LEU A 162 -0.36 -20.59 -4.52
CA LEU A 162 0.84 -19.94 -3.97
C LEU A 162 0.55 -18.47 -3.67
N THR A 163 1.40 -17.88 -2.82
CA THR A 163 1.47 -16.44 -2.55
C THR A 163 2.65 -15.83 -3.29
N ILE A 164 2.44 -14.69 -3.95
CA ILE A 164 3.54 -13.85 -4.45
C ILE A 164 4.01 -12.95 -3.31
N ASP A 165 5.26 -13.11 -2.88
CA ASP A 165 5.73 -12.52 -1.61
C ASP A 165 5.76 -10.99 -1.63
N TYR A 166 6.07 -10.39 -2.78
CA TYR A 166 6.18 -8.94 -2.93
C TYR A 166 4.82 -8.23 -2.96
N THR A 167 3.79 -8.90 -3.48
CA THR A 167 2.44 -8.32 -3.54
C THR A 167 1.55 -8.81 -2.41
N LYS A 168 1.97 -9.86 -1.70
CA LYS A 168 1.22 -10.57 -0.66
C LYS A 168 -0.14 -11.10 -1.13
N VAL A 169 -0.31 -11.27 -2.44
CA VAL A 169 -1.53 -11.86 -3.00
C VAL A 169 -1.35 -13.35 -3.18
N SER A 170 -2.30 -14.13 -2.68
CA SER A 170 -2.37 -15.57 -2.94
C SER A 170 -3.34 -15.87 -4.06
N TYR A 171 -2.91 -16.73 -4.96
CA TYR A 171 -3.69 -17.21 -6.08
C TYR A 171 -3.80 -18.72 -6.02
N HIS A 172 -4.93 -19.23 -6.46
CA HIS A 172 -5.17 -20.67 -6.56
C HIS A 172 -5.92 -21.00 -7.85
N PHE A 173 -5.76 -22.24 -8.31
CA PHE A 173 -6.42 -22.77 -9.50
C PHE A 173 -6.74 -24.25 -9.33
N SER A 174 -7.58 -24.79 -10.20
CA SER A 174 -7.84 -26.23 -10.30
C SER A 174 -7.92 -26.62 -11.76
N ASP A 175 -6.76 -26.89 -12.36
CA ASP A 175 -6.61 -27.10 -13.79
C ASP A 175 -5.34 -27.90 -14.12
N SER A 176 -5.22 -28.32 -15.38
CA SER A 176 -4.11 -29.13 -15.87
C SER A 176 -2.97 -28.28 -16.41
N ILE A 177 -1.75 -28.65 -16.01
CA ILE A 177 -0.49 -28.17 -16.57
C ILE A 177 0.08 -29.27 -17.47
N ARG A 178 0.50 -28.89 -18.67
CA ARG A 178 1.05 -29.84 -19.66
C ARG A 178 2.56 -29.70 -19.75
N PHE A 179 3.25 -30.83 -19.67
CA PHE A 179 4.67 -30.97 -19.92
C PHE A 179 4.87 -31.61 -21.30
N LYS A 180 5.72 -31.00 -22.13
CA LYS A 180 6.10 -31.54 -23.43
C LYS A 180 7.57 -31.24 -23.71
N GLY A 181 8.42 -32.25 -23.62
CA GLY A 181 9.86 -32.10 -23.74
C GLY A 181 10.44 -31.14 -22.69
N ASP A 182 10.97 -30.01 -23.15
CA ASP A 182 11.57 -28.94 -22.35
C ASP A 182 10.59 -27.78 -22.07
N THR A 183 9.31 -27.96 -22.44
CA THR A 183 8.29 -26.92 -22.40
C THR A 183 7.21 -27.26 -21.37
N ILE A 184 6.96 -26.34 -20.45
CA ILE A 184 5.80 -26.31 -19.56
C ILE A 184 4.76 -25.40 -20.20
N SER A 185 3.55 -25.90 -20.41
CA SER A 185 2.46 -25.18 -21.08
C SER A 185 1.27 -25.00 -20.16
N PHE A 186 0.80 -23.76 -20.07
CA PHE A 186 -0.40 -23.35 -19.35
C PHE A 186 -1.44 -22.93 -20.39
N ASN A 187 -2.50 -23.73 -20.53
CA ASN A 187 -3.51 -23.50 -21.56
C ASN A 187 -4.74 -22.86 -20.93
N ASN A 188 -4.81 -21.52 -20.94
CA ASN A 188 -5.99 -20.79 -20.46
C ASN A 188 -6.47 -21.25 -19.06
N ILE A 189 -5.54 -21.37 -18.12
CA ILE A 189 -5.83 -21.79 -16.75
C ILE A 189 -6.66 -20.71 -16.06
N ASN A 190 -7.82 -21.11 -15.53
CA ASN A 190 -8.62 -20.24 -14.68
C ASN A 190 -8.05 -20.25 -13.26
N PHE A 191 -7.66 -19.08 -12.76
CA PHE A 191 -7.20 -18.91 -11.39
C PHE A 191 -8.07 -17.90 -10.65
N SER A 192 -8.00 -17.90 -9.33
CA SER A 192 -8.66 -16.92 -8.48
C SER A 192 -7.78 -16.44 -7.34
N ASP A 193 -8.02 -15.21 -6.88
CA ASP A 193 -7.47 -14.71 -5.62
C ASP A 193 -8.32 -15.19 -4.41
N ILE A 194 -7.85 -14.89 -3.20
CA ILE A 194 -8.55 -15.23 -1.94
C ILE A 194 -9.97 -14.62 -1.88
N ALA A 195 -10.20 -13.48 -2.53
CA ALA A 195 -11.50 -12.83 -2.58
C ALA A 195 -12.44 -13.44 -3.63
N GLY A 196 -12.02 -14.51 -4.32
CA GLY A 196 -12.79 -15.21 -5.34
C GLY A 196 -12.85 -14.49 -6.68
N ASN A 197 -12.06 -13.43 -6.86
CA ASN A 197 -11.97 -12.75 -8.15
C ASN A 197 -11.16 -13.61 -9.12
N LYS A 198 -11.59 -13.70 -10.39
CA LYS A 198 -11.09 -14.67 -11.36
C LYS A 198 -10.17 -14.04 -12.40
N GLY A 199 -9.19 -14.79 -12.85
CA GLY A 199 -8.32 -14.44 -13.97
C GLY A 199 -8.02 -15.64 -14.86
N LEU A 200 -7.43 -15.34 -16.01
CA LEU A 200 -6.97 -16.30 -16.99
C LEU A 200 -5.45 -16.19 -17.12
N PHE A 201 -4.78 -17.32 -16.95
CA PHE A 201 -3.33 -17.45 -17.13
C PHE A 201 -3.03 -18.35 -18.32
N ASN A 202 -2.18 -17.88 -19.22
CA ASN A 202 -1.85 -18.61 -20.44
C ASN A 202 -0.39 -18.43 -20.80
N GLY A 203 0.21 -19.43 -21.46
CA GLY A 203 1.54 -19.30 -22.03
C GLY A 203 2.43 -20.49 -21.80
N THR A 204 3.73 -20.30 -22.00
CA THR A 204 4.73 -21.35 -21.96
C THR A 204 5.99 -20.91 -21.23
N ILE A 205 6.63 -21.86 -20.55
CA ILE A 205 8.00 -21.73 -20.04
C ILE A 205 8.83 -22.82 -20.71
N VAL A 206 9.86 -22.41 -21.43
CA VAL A 206 10.87 -23.35 -21.97
C VAL A 206 12.08 -23.30 -21.05
N HIS A 207 12.66 -24.45 -20.71
CA HIS A 207 13.80 -24.52 -19.80
C HIS A 207 14.82 -25.57 -20.23
N ASP A 208 16.05 -25.43 -19.78
CA ASP A 208 17.05 -26.49 -19.82
C ASP A 208 17.29 -26.99 -18.39
N ASN A 209 16.71 -28.12 -18.00
CA ASN A 209 16.77 -28.61 -16.61
C ASN A 209 16.36 -27.58 -15.55
N PHE A 210 15.28 -26.82 -15.80
CA PHE A 210 14.85 -25.70 -14.96
C PHE A 210 15.89 -24.57 -14.81
N GLN A 211 16.89 -24.52 -15.69
CA GLN A 211 17.78 -23.38 -15.95
C GLN A 211 17.44 -22.77 -17.31
N ASN A 212 18.09 -21.67 -17.70
CA ASN A 212 17.94 -21.11 -19.06
C ASN A 212 16.47 -20.79 -19.41
N MET A 213 15.69 -20.35 -18.41
CA MET A 213 14.24 -20.27 -18.53
C MET A 213 13.83 -19.18 -19.52
N ASN A 214 12.99 -19.51 -20.48
CA ASN A 214 12.40 -18.58 -21.43
C ASN A 214 10.90 -18.49 -21.16
N PHE A 215 10.47 -17.31 -20.73
CA PHE A 215 9.10 -17.01 -20.35
C PHE A 215 8.35 -16.39 -21.53
N ASN A 216 7.15 -16.89 -21.78
CA ASN A 216 6.15 -16.24 -22.61
C ASN A 216 4.79 -16.49 -21.98
N LEU A 217 4.42 -15.62 -21.05
CA LEU A 217 3.24 -15.78 -20.20
C LEU A 217 2.34 -14.55 -20.34
N SER A 218 1.04 -14.77 -20.24
CA SER A 218 0.03 -13.72 -20.20
C SER A 218 -0.98 -13.98 -19.10
N VAL A 219 -1.37 -12.89 -18.45
CA VAL A 219 -2.38 -12.85 -17.41
C VAL A 219 -3.45 -11.85 -17.84
N SER A 220 -4.72 -12.23 -17.74
CA SER A 220 -5.82 -11.31 -17.95
C SER A 220 -6.92 -11.51 -16.93
N SER A 221 -7.49 -10.42 -16.43
CA SER A 221 -8.62 -10.46 -15.52
C SER A 221 -9.44 -9.19 -15.61
N ASN A 222 -10.76 -9.33 -15.51
CA ASN A 222 -11.66 -8.19 -15.40
C ASN A 222 -11.68 -7.58 -14.00
N LYS A 223 -11.29 -8.36 -12.98
CA LYS A 223 -11.22 -7.96 -11.58
C LYS A 223 -10.30 -8.95 -10.87
N ILE A 224 -9.20 -8.48 -10.30
CA ILE A 224 -8.28 -9.28 -9.49
C ILE A 224 -7.58 -8.38 -8.48
N THR A 225 -7.28 -8.91 -7.30
CA THR A 225 -6.39 -8.26 -6.34
C THR A 225 -4.96 -8.41 -6.85
N VAL A 226 -4.24 -7.31 -7.05
CA VAL A 226 -2.85 -7.33 -7.55
C VAL A 226 -1.82 -6.98 -6.49
N ILE A 227 -2.24 -6.25 -5.43
CA ILE A 227 -1.42 -5.89 -4.27
C ILE A 227 -2.30 -6.00 -3.03
N ASN A 228 -1.76 -6.55 -1.94
CA ASN A 228 -2.40 -6.61 -0.64
C ASN A 228 -1.36 -6.52 0.48
N THR A 229 -0.59 -5.43 0.50
CA THR A 229 0.51 -5.19 1.43
C THR A 229 0.09 -4.31 2.60
N THR A 230 0.85 -4.40 3.69
CA THR A 230 0.73 -3.57 4.89
C THR A 230 1.99 -2.72 5.08
N GLY A 231 1.95 -1.75 5.99
CA GLY A 231 3.13 -0.93 6.31
C GLY A 231 4.32 -1.73 6.84
N ALA A 232 4.09 -2.94 7.39
CA ALA A 232 5.17 -3.84 7.80
C ALA A 232 5.88 -4.50 6.60
N ASP A 233 5.16 -4.68 5.48
CA ASP A 233 5.72 -5.24 4.24
C ASP A 233 6.46 -4.17 3.44
N ASN A 234 5.92 -2.95 3.45
CA ASN A 234 6.46 -1.78 2.76
C ASN A 234 6.01 -0.50 3.48
N PRO A 235 6.88 0.15 4.29
CA PRO A 235 6.52 1.34 5.04
C PRO A 235 6.11 2.54 4.16
N GLN A 236 6.68 2.64 2.95
CA GLN A 236 6.53 3.79 2.06
C GLN A 236 5.31 3.66 1.13
N PHE A 237 4.96 2.44 0.70
CA PHE A 237 3.84 2.20 -0.21
C PHE A 237 3.12 0.89 0.11
N TYR A 238 1.89 0.98 0.63
CA TYR A 238 1.15 -0.23 1.02
C TYR A 238 -0.35 -0.08 0.89
N GLY A 239 -1.04 -1.21 0.82
CA GLY A 239 -2.48 -1.27 0.80
C GLY A 239 -2.99 -2.35 -0.12
N GLN A 240 -4.25 -2.19 -0.53
CA GLN A 240 -4.94 -3.14 -1.38
C GLN A 240 -5.23 -2.51 -2.74
N VAL A 241 -4.86 -3.19 -3.82
CA VAL A 241 -5.18 -2.78 -5.19
C VAL A 241 -5.99 -3.87 -5.86
N ILE A 242 -7.22 -3.51 -6.26
CA ILE A 242 -8.11 -4.36 -7.05
C ILE A 242 -8.22 -3.74 -8.44
N ALA A 243 -7.93 -4.49 -9.49
CA ALA A 243 -7.87 -3.95 -10.84
C ALA A 243 -8.43 -4.91 -11.89
N ASN A 244 -8.92 -4.35 -13.00
CA ASN A 244 -8.89 -5.03 -14.28
C ASN A 244 -7.44 -5.01 -14.76
N ALA A 245 -6.85 -6.15 -15.11
CA ALA A 245 -5.45 -6.23 -15.46
C ALA A 245 -5.21 -7.09 -16.70
N LYS A 246 -4.28 -6.65 -17.55
CA LYS A 246 -3.70 -7.42 -18.65
C LYS A 246 -2.19 -7.28 -18.59
N LEU A 247 -1.50 -8.38 -18.31
CA LEU A 247 -0.05 -8.41 -18.13
C LEU A 247 0.56 -9.45 -19.06
N ASN A 248 1.74 -9.15 -19.59
CA ASN A 248 2.59 -10.08 -20.32
C ASN A 248 3.93 -10.15 -19.61
N ILE A 249 4.43 -11.36 -19.42
CA ILE A 249 5.72 -11.65 -18.84
C ILE A 249 6.53 -12.39 -19.90
N THR A 250 7.55 -11.73 -20.42
CA THR A 250 8.40 -12.26 -21.49
C THR A 250 9.85 -12.09 -21.12
N GLY A 251 10.71 -13.02 -21.52
CA GLY A 251 12.14 -12.84 -21.30
C GLY A 251 12.88 -14.15 -21.10
N ARG A 252 14.20 -14.04 -20.93
CA ARG A 252 15.08 -15.19 -20.78
C ARG A 252 15.99 -15.01 -19.57
N ASP A 253 16.09 -16.04 -18.76
CA ASP A 253 16.90 -16.08 -17.54
C ASP A 253 16.56 -14.90 -16.61
N ASN A 254 17.56 -14.07 -16.32
CA ASN A 254 17.40 -12.91 -15.45
C ASN A 254 16.87 -11.68 -16.20
N ASN A 255 16.81 -11.73 -17.53
CA ASN A 255 16.30 -10.63 -18.37
C ASN A 255 14.81 -10.83 -18.62
N VAL A 256 14.01 -10.53 -17.59
CA VAL A 256 12.55 -10.68 -17.59
C VAL A 256 11.91 -9.31 -17.74
N SER A 257 10.97 -9.20 -18.69
CA SER A 257 10.15 -8.03 -18.93
C SER A 257 8.72 -8.30 -18.52
N LEU A 258 8.18 -7.45 -17.67
CA LEU A 258 6.76 -7.42 -17.35
C LEU A 258 6.15 -6.15 -17.93
N ALA A 259 5.25 -6.31 -18.89
CA ALA A 259 4.56 -5.20 -19.52
C ALA A 259 3.05 -5.38 -19.43
N GLY A 260 2.30 -4.30 -19.25
CA GLY A 260 0.86 -4.43 -19.16
C GLY A 260 0.08 -3.16 -18.92
N SER A 261 -1.21 -3.36 -18.69
CA SER A 261 -2.13 -2.29 -18.32
C SER A 261 -3.08 -2.73 -17.22
N GLY A 262 -3.46 -1.78 -16.37
CA GLY A 262 -4.40 -2.01 -15.29
C GLY A 262 -5.37 -0.84 -15.16
N THR A 263 -6.64 -1.11 -14.86
CA THR A 263 -7.62 -0.10 -14.44
C THR A 263 -8.04 -0.40 -13.02
N THR A 264 -7.79 0.53 -12.11
CA THR A 264 -8.20 0.39 -10.70
C THR A 264 -9.71 0.23 -10.58
N LEU A 265 -10.16 -0.53 -9.58
CA LEU A 265 -11.56 -0.82 -9.30
C LEU A 265 -11.90 -0.50 -7.84
N GLN A 266 -13.20 -0.47 -7.55
CA GLN A 266 -13.73 -0.32 -6.20
C GLN A 266 -13.12 -1.35 -5.24
N GLY A 267 -12.71 -0.88 -4.06
CA GLY A 267 -12.00 -1.65 -3.05
C GLY A 267 -10.49 -1.39 -3.04
N THR A 268 -9.98 -0.68 -4.06
CA THR A 268 -8.60 -0.17 -4.05
C THR A 268 -8.44 0.91 -2.99
N ASN A 269 -7.53 0.67 -2.04
CA ASN A 269 -7.10 1.64 -1.03
C ASN A 269 -5.58 1.57 -0.91
N ILE A 270 -4.90 2.66 -1.26
CA ILE A 270 -3.44 2.77 -1.27
C ILE A 270 -3.03 3.81 -0.24
N ASN A 271 -1.98 3.51 0.51
CA ASN A 271 -1.32 4.41 1.44
C ASN A 271 0.10 4.67 0.94
N ILE A 272 0.47 5.95 0.91
CA ILE A 272 1.81 6.41 0.57
C ILE A 272 2.31 7.18 1.78
N ASN A 273 3.39 6.71 2.39
CA ASN A 273 4.04 7.43 3.48
C ASN A 273 5.12 8.35 2.89
N LEU A 274 5.07 9.63 3.24
CA LEU A 274 6.05 10.65 2.85
C LEU A 274 6.96 11.04 4.00
N GLU A 275 6.79 10.43 5.19
CA GLU A 275 7.71 10.59 6.30
C GLU A 275 9.10 10.12 5.88
N ASN A 276 10.07 11.03 5.97
CA ASN A 276 11.48 10.65 5.89
C ASN A 276 11.80 9.76 7.11
N GLU A 277 12.38 8.58 6.88
CA GLU A 277 12.88 7.70 7.97
C GLU A 277 13.94 8.38 8.87
N SER A 278 14.39 9.59 8.51
CA SER A 278 15.39 10.41 9.18
C SER A 278 14.95 11.01 10.53
N GLU A 279 13.65 11.14 10.81
CA GLU A 279 13.14 11.87 12.00
C GLU A 279 12.37 10.99 12.99
N ILE A 280 12.85 9.77 13.24
CA ILE A 280 12.66 9.23 14.59
C ILE A 280 13.67 9.97 15.47
N ALA A 281 13.25 11.10 16.05
CA ALA A 281 13.90 11.67 17.22
C ALA A 281 13.93 10.56 18.29
N ARG A 282 15.06 9.85 18.37
CA ARG A 282 15.32 8.90 19.46
C ARG A 282 15.30 9.71 20.73
N TYR A 283 14.23 9.55 21.50
CA TYR A 283 14.26 9.91 22.90
C TYR A 283 15.29 8.99 23.59
N ASP A 284 16.41 9.58 24.01
CA ASP A 284 17.62 8.94 24.54
C ASP A 284 17.46 8.26 25.93
N PHE A 285 16.30 7.65 26.22
CA PHE A 285 16.07 7.00 27.54
C PHE A 285 15.55 5.57 27.50
N ILE A 286 15.41 4.94 26.33
CA ILE A 286 15.11 3.50 26.26
C ILE A 286 16.10 2.78 25.35
N GLN A 287 17.12 2.17 25.96
CA GLN A 287 17.99 1.23 25.29
C GLN A 287 17.33 -0.15 25.30
N PHE A 288 16.65 -0.51 24.21
CA PHE A 288 16.28 -1.89 23.97
C PHE A 288 17.54 -2.68 23.61
N VAL A 289 17.91 -3.65 24.46
CA VAL A 289 18.96 -4.63 24.14
C VAL A 289 18.37 -5.62 23.14
N SER A 290 18.46 -5.32 21.84
CA SER A 290 18.27 -6.33 20.79
C SER A 290 19.56 -7.14 20.67
N THR A 291 19.47 -8.46 20.88
CA THR A 291 20.57 -9.41 20.66
C THR A 291 20.56 -9.98 19.24
N GLU A 292 19.69 -9.47 18.38
CA GLU A 292 19.66 -9.80 16.96
C GLU A 292 20.04 -8.56 16.16
N ASP A 293 21.02 -8.73 15.27
CA ASP A 293 21.37 -7.72 14.28
C ASP A 293 20.09 -7.26 13.57
N PRO A 294 19.83 -5.96 13.45
CA PRO A 294 18.72 -5.50 12.64
C PRO A 294 19.01 -5.96 11.22
N VAL A 295 18.22 -6.93 10.74
CA VAL A 295 18.17 -7.28 9.33
C VAL A 295 17.97 -5.96 8.60
N LYS A 296 19.00 -5.48 7.89
CA LYS A 296 18.87 -4.36 6.98
C LYS A 296 17.69 -4.70 6.09
N GLN A 297 16.58 -3.97 6.26
CA GLN A 297 15.49 -4.02 5.29
C GLN A 297 16.10 -3.57 3.97
N GLU A 298 16.35 -4.54 3.09
CA GLU A 298 16.63 -4.24 1.71
C GLU A 298 15.40 -3.50 1.20
N PHE A 299 15.60 -2.28 0.66
CA PHE A 299 14.54 -1.58 -0.04
C PHE A 299 13.86 -2.55 -1.02
N LEU A 300 12.61 -2.27 -1.35
CA LEU A 300 11.74 -3.16 -2.14
C LEU A 300 12.28 -3.52 -3.53
N PHE A 301 13.38 -2.89 -3.94
CA PHE A 301 14.16 -3.19 -5.15
C PHE A 301 15.70 -3.19 -4.92
N SER A 302 16.19 -3.17 -3.68
CA SER A 302 17.63 -3.06 -3.36
C SER A 302 18.34 -4.38 -3.12
N ASN A 303 17.84 -5.47 -3.70
CA ASN A 303 18.71 -6.63 -3.86
C ASN A 303 19.71 -6.29 -4.99
N ARG A 304 20.91 -5.80 -4.62
CA ARG A 304 22.03 -5.45 -5.53
C ARG A 304 22.64 -6.68 -6.22
N ASN A 305 21.86 -7.73 -6.44
CA ASN A 305 22.17 -8.75 -7.40
C ASN A 305 21.59 -8.29 -8.73
N LYS A 306 22.45 -8.09 -9.73
CA LYS A 306 22.15 -7.62 -11.08
C LYS A 306 20.99 -8.43 -11.69
N SER A 307 19.76 -7.97 -11.43
CA SER A 307 18.53 -8.55 -11.92
C SER A 307 18.11 -7.67 -13.09
N ASP A 308 18.26 -8.20 -14.31
CA ASP A 308 17.87 -7.52 -15.55
C ASP A 308 16.33 -7.49 -15.71
N PHE A 309 15.61 -7.23 -14.63
CA PHE A 309 14.15 -7.12 -14.62
C PHE A 309 13.75 -5.75 -15.14
N ASN A 310 12.77 -5.69 -16.05
CA ASN A 310 12.17 -4.45 -16.46
C ASN A 310 10.64 -4.50 -16.32
N LEU A 311 10.06 -3.37 -15.99
CA LEU A 311 8.63 -3.21 -15.73
C LEU A 311 8.11 -2.03 -16.53
N ASN A 312 6.98 -2.21 -17.21
CA ASN A 312 6.28 -1.13 -17.91
C ASN A 312 4.77 -1.32 -17.78
N LEU A 313 4.14 -0.52 -16.94
CA LEU A 313 2.73 -0.61 -16.63
C LEU A 313 2.01 0.69 -16.99
N THR A 314 0.95 0.59 -17.78
CA THR A 314 -0.01 1.68 -17.97
C THR A 314 -1.18 1.52 -17.00
N ILE A 315 -1.27 2.39 -16.02
CA ILE A 315 -2.26 2.36 -14.94
C ILE A 315 -3.31 3.45 -15.18
N ARG A 316 -4.57 3.05 -15.32
CA ARG A 316 -5.73 3.94 -15.30
C ARG A 316 -6.29 4.00 -13.87
N ALA A 317 -5.99 5.09 -13.18
CA ALA A 317 -6.60 5.41 -11.91
C ALA A 317 -8.04 5.89 -12.13
N THR A 318 -8.96 5.47 -11.27
CA THR A 318 -10.39 5.76 -11.36
C THR A 318 -10.89 6.35 -10.04
N PRO A 319 -11.95 7.17 -10.04
CA PRO A 319 -12.47 7.80 -8.81
C PRO A 319 -13.01 6.82 -7.76
N GLU A 320 -13.10 5.52 -8.08
CA GLU A 320 -13.44 4.44 -7.15
C GLU A 320 -12.26 4.03 -6.25
N ALA A 321 -11.02 4.31 -6.67
CA ALA A 321 -9.83 4.08 -5.87
C ALA A 321 -9.64 5.17 -4.82
N ARG A 322 -9.22 4.78 -3.62
CA ARG A 322 -8.83 5.71 -2.55
C ARG A 322 -7.32 5.72 -2.42
N VAL A 323 -6.76 6.91 -2.33
CA VAL A 323 -5.36 7.14 -2.02
C VAL A 323 -5.28 7.96 -0.74
N GLN A 324 -4.38 7.54 0.14
CA GLN A 324 -4.05 8.23 1.37
C GLN A 324 -2.56 8.60 1.32
N LEU A 325 -2.26 9.89 1.38
CA LEU A 325 -0.90 10.38 1.58
C LEU A 325 -0.74 10.71 3.06
N ILE A 326 0.26 10.11 3.69
CA ILE A 326 0.56 10.27 5.10
C ILE A 326 1.81 11.14 5.19
N TYR A 327 1.66 12.36 5.69
CA TYR A 327 2.78 13.30 5.88
C TYR A 327 3.38 13.17 7.26
N ASN A 328 2.54 13.07 8.29
CA ASN A 328 2.97 12.85 9.66
C ASN A 328 1.92 12.02 10.42
N SER A 329 2.27 10.77 10.66
CA SER A 329 1.50 9.77 11.39
C SER A 329 1.35 10.08 12.88
N GLN A 330 2.27 10.84 13.49
CA GLN A 330 2.20 11.20 14.92
C GLN A 330 1.10 12.22 15.22
N ILE A 331 0.91 13.20 14.33
CA ILE A 331 -0.14 14.22 14.49
C ILE A 331 -1.37 13.95 13.62
N GLY A 332 -1.33 12.93 12.76
CA GLY A 332 -2.46 12.55 11.91
C GLY A 332 -2.63 13.42 10.66
N ASP A 333 -1.54 14.03 10.19
CA ASP A 333 -1.50 14.82 8.96
C ASP A 333 -1.61 13.89 7.73
N VAL A 334 -2.81 13.88 7.16
CA VAL A 334 -3.21 12.93 6.14
C VAL A 334 -4.06 13.62 5.08
N ILE A 335 -3.67 13.41 3.81
CA ILE A 335 -4.50 13.73 2.65
C ILE A 335 -5.21 12.45 2.20
N LYS A 336 -6.54 12.49 2.13
CA LYS A 336 -7.35 11.43 1.51
C LYS A 336 -7.90 11.94 0.20
N ALA A 337 -7.62 11.25 -0.89
CA ALA A 337 -8.03 11.67 -2.22
C ALA A 337 -8.59 10.50 -3.03
N GLN A 338 -9.54 10.84 -3.90
CA GLN A 338 -10.07 10.00 -4.96
C GLN A 338 -10.09 10.82 -6.24
N GLY A 339 -9.83 10.18 -7.36
CA GLY A 339 -9.53 10.90 -8.58
C GLY A 339 -9.17 9.96 -9.71
N GLU A 340 -8.89 10.54 -10.86
CA GLU A 340 -8.65 9.83 -12.10
C GLU A 340 -7.36 10.27 -12.75
N GLY A 341 -6.73 9.36 -13.48
CA GLY A 341 -5.47 9.65 -14.15
C GLY A 341 -4.97 8.50 -15.00
N LEU A 342 -4.12 8.82 -15.95
CA LEU A 342 -3.36 7.84 -16.72
C LEU A 342 -1.90 7.96 -16.30
N LEU A 343 -1.41 6.92 -15.64
CA LEU A 343 -0.06 6.86 -15.09
C LEU A 343 0.73 5.78 -15.84
N VAL A 344 1.96 6.09 -16.22
CA VAL A 344 2.91 5.14 -16.79
C VAL A 344 3.98 4.90 -15.75
N PHE A 345 4.03 3.69 -15.23
CA PHE A 345 5.01 3.24 -14.26
C PHE A 345 6.06 2.37 -14.94
N GLY A 346 7.32 2.74 -14.79
CA GLY A 346 8.46 2.07 -15.37
C GLY A 346 9.49 1.64 -14.32
N MET A 347 10.16 0.52 -14.56
CA MET A 347 11.38 0.14 -13.87
C MET A 347 12.38 -0.39 -14.89
N ASP A 348 13.60 0.14 -14.86
CA ASP A 348 14.68 -0.39 -15.68
C ASP A 348 15.47 -1.49 -14.95
N LYS A 349 16.45 -2.05 -15.66
CA LYS A 349 17.32 -3.13 -15.18
C LYS A 349 18.27 -2.72 -14.05
N ASP A 350 18.46 -1.42 -13.88
CA ASP A 350 19.27 -0.84 -12.81
C ASP A 350 18.40 -0.51 -11.58
N ASN A 351 17.13 -0.96 -11.59
CA ASN A 351 16.10 -0.71 -10.58
C ASN A 351 15.72 0.78 -10.46
N ASN A 352 15.98 1.60 -11.48
CA ASN A 352 15.50 2.97 -11.51
C ASN A 352 14.01 2.97 -11.79
N ILE A 353 13.25 3.57 -10.87
CA ILE A 353 11.79 3.67 -10.96
C ILE A 353 11.43 4.99 -11.62
N THR A 354 10.52 4.93 -12.57
CA THR A 354 9.93 6.11 -13.21
C THR A 354 8.41 6.05 -13.11
N LEU A 355 7.80 7.22 -12.92
CA LEU A 355 6.37 7.45 -12.94
C LEU A 355 6.12 8.69 -13.77
N SER A 356 5.16 8.60 -14.69
CA SER A 356 4.78 9.73 -15.54
C SER A 356 3.29 9.78 -15.74
N GLY A 357 2.73 10.99 -15.73
CA GLY A 357 1.30 11.22 -15.95
C GLY A 357 0.73 12.20 -14.95
N THR A 358 -0.55 12.51 -15.15
CA THR A 358 -1.29 13.45 -14.31
C THR A 358 -2.46 12.72 -13.65
N TYR A 359 -2.56 12.88 -12.34
CA TYR A 359 -3.70 12.49 -11.53
C TYR A 359 -4.52 13.73 -11.19
N THR A 360 -5.80 13.71 -11.51
CA THR A 360 -6.74 14.78 -11.21
C THR A 360 -7.63 14.34 -10.07
N VAL A 361 -7.61 15.09 -8.98
CA VAL A 361 -8.43 14.84 -7.80
C VAL A 361 -9.88 15.17 -8.14
N ASP A 362 -10.76 14.18 -7.98
CA ASP A 362 -12.21 14.35 -8.07
C ASP A 362 -12.77 14.89 -6.76
N ARG A 363 -12.32 14.29 -5.64
CA ARG A 363 -12.74 14.65 -4.29
C ARG A 363 -11.70 14.20 -3.27
N GLY A 364 -11.62 14.90 -2.16
CA GLY A 364 -10.75 14.53 -1.06
C GLY A 364 -10.88 15.46 0.12
N ASP A 365 -10.17 15.12 1.18
CA ASP A 365 -10.07 15.92 2.38
C ASP A 365 -8.64 15.97 2.88
N TYR A 366 -8.26 17.14 3.36
CA TYR A 366 -7.00 17.39 4.04
C TYR A 366 -7.31 17.65 5.52
N LEU A 367 -6.73 16.86 6.40
CA LEU A 367 -6.85 17.06 7.83
C LEU A 367 -5.69 17.92 8.33
N PHE A 368 -5.93 19.21 8.51
CA PHE A 368 -4.95 20.12 9.12
C PHE A 368 -4.93 19.92 10.64
N THR A 369 -3.74 19.67 11.18
CA THR A 369 -3.51 19.44 12.61
C THR A 369 -2.42 20.35 13.14
N LEU A 370 -2.70 21.10 14.22
CA LEU A 370 -1.72 21.97 14.87
C LEU A 370 -1.49 21.51 16.32
N GLN A 371 -0.36 20.82 16.57
CA GLN A 371 0.14 20.38 17.89
C GLN A 371 -0.94 19.84 18.85
N ASN A 372 -1.88 19.02 18.35
CA ASN A 372 -3.01 18.47 19.12
C ASN A 372 -4.00 19.48 19.71
N VAL A 373 -3.89 20.77 19.35
CA VAL A 373 -4.81 21.81 19.81
C VAL A 373 -6.08 21.81 18.96
N ILE A 374 -5.93 21.72 17.64
CA ILE A 374 -7.03 21.85 16.67
C ILE A 374 -6.85 20.88 15.51
N ASN A 375 -7.98 20.26 15.13
CA ASN A 375 -8.13 19.43 13.94
C ASN A 375 -9.19 20.07 13.03
N LYS A 376 -8.79 20.63 11.87
CA LYS A 376 -9.73 21.20 10.88
C LYS A 376 -9.66 20.44 9.57
N ARG A 377 -10.82 20.09 9.05
CA ARG A 377 -10.95 19.39 7.77
C ARG A 377 -11.14 20.41 6.65
N PHE A 378 -10.17 20.49 5.76
CA PHE A 378 -10.28 21.21 4.50
C PHE A 378 -10.80 20.24 3.42
N THR A 379 -11.75 20.69 2.62
CA THR A 379 -12.28 19.92 1.48
C THR A 379 -11.45 20.22 0.25
N ILE A 380 -10.84 19.20 -0.35
CA ILE A 380 -10.08 19.39 -1.60
C ILE A 380 -11.06 19.67 -2.73
N GLN A 381 -10.82 20.78 -3.44
CA GLN A 381 -11.64 21.17 -4.59
C GLN A 381 -11.36 20.24 -5.77
N GLN A 382 -12.43 19.92 -6.50
CA GLN A 382 -12.35 19.13 -7.72
C GLN A 382 -11.46 19.83 -8.75
N GLY A 383 -10.60 19.07 -9.43
CA GLY A 383 -9.73 19.56 -10.49
C GLY A 383 -8.29 19.85 -10.06
N GLY A 384 -7.96 19.74 -8.77
CA GLY A 384 -6.58 19.76 -8.32
C GLY A 384 -5.77 18.63 -8.97
N THR A 385 -4.49 18.88 -9.29
CA THR A 385 -3.66 17.94 -10.04
C THR A 385 -2.39 17.54 -9.27
N ILE A 386 -1.94 16.33 -9.55
CA ILE A 386 -0.62 15.80 -9.15
C ILE A 386 0.02 15.25 -10.41
N THR A 387 1.20 15.75 -10.77
CA THR A 387 1.88 15.42 -12.02
C THR A 387 3.26 14.85 -11.76
N TRP A 388 3.54 13.70 -12.34
CA TRP A 388 4.87 13.08 -12.34
C TRP A 388 5.48 13.17 -13.73
N SER A 389 6.79 13.45 -13.80
CA SER A 389 7.56 13.60 -15.02
C SER A 389 8.87 12.80 -15.00
N GLY A 390 8.97 11.79 -14.13
CA GLY A 390 10.20 11.03 -13.93
C GLY A 390 10.19 10.30 -12.59
N SER A 391 10.81 10.87 -11.56
CA SER A 391 10.86 10.23 -10.24
C SER A 391 9.46 10.10 -9.61
N PRO A 392 9.08 8.93 -9.06
CA PRO A 392 7.82 8.80 -8.31
C PRO A 392 7.81 9.62 -7.01
N TYR A 393 8.99 10.02 -6.51
CA TYR A 393 9.16 10.79 -5.28
C TYR A 393 9.05 12.31 -5.50
N ASN A 394 9.18 12.78 -6.75
CA ASN A 394 9.18 14.20 -7.09
C ASN A 394 7.97 14.50 -7.97
N ALA A 395 6.81 14.66 -7.34
CA ALA A 395 5.57 15.07 -8.02
C ALA A 395 5.40 16.59 -7.92
N ASN A 396 4.88 17.23 -8.96
CA ASN A 396 4.41 18.61 -8.88
C ASN A 396 2.90 18.62 -8.58
N ILE A 397 2.50 19.36 -7.56
CA ILE A 397 1.11 19.47 -7.12
C ILE A 397 0.52 20.83 -7.47
N ASN A 398 -0.80 20.85 -7.70
CA ASN A 398 -1.60 22.05 -7.74
C ASN A 398 -2.96 21.72 -7.14
N ILE A 399 -3.07 21.88 -5.82
CA ILE A 399 -4.23 21.44 -5.04
C ILE A 399 -4.80 22.65 -4.30
N LYS A 400 -6.12 22.82 -4.39
CA LYS A 400 -6.85 23.81 -3.60
C LYS A 400 -7.69 23.10 -2.54
N ALA A 401 -7.54 23.49 -1.29
CA ALA A 401 -8.29 22.92 -0.18
C ALA A 401 -9.07 24.02 0.54
N LEU A 402 -10.37 23.81 0.74
CA LEU A 402 -11.32 24.83 1.19
C LEU A 402 -11.87 24.50 2.58
N TYR A 403 -11.77 25.47 3.49
CA TYR A 403 -12.43 25.46 4.80
C TYR A 403 -13.48 26.57 4.84
N LYS A 404 -14.73 26.19 5.12
CA LYS A 404 -15.85 27.13 5.20
C LYS A 404 -16.20 27.37 6.65
N LEU A 405 -16.37 28.63 7.03
CA LEU A 405 -16.84 29.04 8.34
C LEU A 405 -17.77 30.26 8.22
N LYS A 406 -18.36 30.68 9.34
CA LYS A 406 -19.00 31.99 9.46
C LYS A 406 -18.23 32.84 10.48
N ALA A 407 -17.83 34.05 10.09
CA ALA A 407 -17.08 34.97 10.96
C ALA A 407 -17.65 36.39 10.85
N SER A 408 -17.53 37.17 11.92
CA SER A 408 -17.95 38.58 11.96
C SER A 408 -16.82 39.48 11.47
N LEU A 409 -17.14 40.53 10.71
CA LEU A 409 -16.17 41.52 10.22
C LEU A 409 -15.81 42.58 11.26
N TYR A 410 -16.33 42.47 12.49
CA TYR A 410 -16.12 43.43 13.58
C TYR A 410 -14.64 43.76 13.79
N ASP A 411 -13.82 42.72 13.86
CA ASP A 411 -12.39 42.82 14.15
C ASP A 411 -11.56 43.48 13.03
N LEU A 412 -12.12 43.58 11.81
CA LEU A 412 -11.50 44.27 10.68
C LEU A 412 -12.01 45.71 10.51
N LEU A 413 -13.31 45.92 10.73
CA LEU A 413 -14.00 47.19 10.46
C LEU A 413 -14.10 48.11 11.69
N VAL A 414 -13.21 47.93 12.66
CA VAL A 414 -13.19 48.55 13.99
C VAL A 414 -13.40 50.09 14.01
N ASN A 415 -13.09 50.80 12.92
CA ASN A 415 -13.21 52.27 12.80
C ASN A 415 -14.25 52.77 11.76
N THR A 416 -15.06 51.90 11.15
CA THR A 416 -16.06 52.28 10.15
C THR A 416 -17.45 52.42 10.80
N TYR A 417 -17.95 53.64 10.96
CA TYR A 417 -19.11 53.94 11.81
C TYR A 417 -20.50 53.60 11.24
N ASP A 418 -20.61 52.94 10.07
CA ASP A 418 -21.92 52.74 9.39
C ASP A 418 -22.13 51.36 8.73
N ASN A 419 -21.29 50.34 9.02
CA ASN A 419 -21.41 49.05 8.34
C ASN A 419 -22.22 48.02 9.13
N ILE A 420 -23.43 47.70 8.64
CA ILE A 420 -24.35 46.65 9.14
C ILE A 420 -23.65 45.28 9.28
N TYR A 421 -22.57 45.06 8.51
CA TYR A 421 -21.78 43.83 8.52
C TYR A 421 -20.81 43.69 9.71
N GLN A 422 -20.60 44.72 10.54
CA GLN A 422 -19.69 44.62 11.70
C GLN A 422 -20.11 43.48 12.64
N SER A 423 -21.38 43.42 13.05
CA SER A 423 -21.86 42.44 14.04
C SER A 423 -22.42 41.15 13.42
N GLN A 424 -22.58 41.09 12.09
CA GLN A 424 -23.15 39.92 11.41
C GLN A 424 -22.07 38.88 11.09
N ARG A 425 -22.33 37.60 11.42
CA ARG A 425 -21.47 36.48 11.00
C ARG A 425 -21.76 36.12 9.55
N ILE A 426 -20.84 36.45 8.66
CA ILE A 426 -20.95 36.18 7.23
C ILE A 426 -20.19 34.89 6.86
N PRO A 427 -20.63 34.15 5.82
CA PRO A 427 -19.84 33.09 5.22
C PRO A 427 -18.44 33.57 4.78
N VAL A 428 -17.42 32.85 5.24
CA VAL A 428 -16.01 33.05 4.89
C VAL A 428 -15.44 31.73 4.40
N GLU A 429 -14.64 31.80 3.34
CA GLU A 429 -14.01 30.67 2.68
C GLU A 429 -12.49 30.83 2.77
N CYS A 430 -11.85 30.08 3.68
CA CYS A 430 -10.40 30.00 3.79
C CYS A 430 -9.87 28.92 2.85
N THR A 431 -9.06 29.30 1.88
CA THR A 431 -8.50 28.38 0.88
C THR A 431 -7.00 28.25 1.10
N ILE A 432 -6.52 27.00 1.15
CA ILE A 432 -5.10 26.66 1.07
C ILE A 432 -4.81 26.32 -0.40
N LEU A 433 -3.81 26.97 -0.96
CA LEU A 433 -3.24 26.68 -2.26
C LEU A 433 -1.92 25.97 -2.05
N LEU A 434 -1.82 24.73 -2.51
CA LEU A 434 -0.61 23.93 -2.48
C LEU A 434 -0.08 23.77 -3.90
N SER A 435 1.10 24.32 -4.17
CA SER A 435 1.75 24.27 -5.48
C SER A 435 3.19 23.74 -5.41
N GLU A 436 3.79 23.47 -6.57
CA GLU A 436 5.18 23.03 -6.72
C GLU A 436 5.45 21.60 -6.21
N GLU A 437 6.66 21.29 -5.73
CA GLU A 437 7.07 19.91 -5.43
C GLU A 437 6.36 19.36 -4.18
N LEU A 438 5.79 18.16 -4.26
CA LEU A 438 5.10 17.48 -3.15
C LEU A 438 5.95 17.32 -1.88
N SER A 439 7.27 17.16 -2.06
CA SER A 439 8.28 17.05 -1.00
C SER A 439 8.57 18.37 -0.29
N ASN A 440 8.35 19.50 -0.96
CA ASN A 440 8.54 20.85 -0.42
C ASN A 440 7.56 21.82 -1.10
N PRO A 441 6.26 21.72 -0.77
CA PRO A 441 5.24 22.47 -1.49
C PRO A 441 5.29 23.94 -1.11
N GLU A 442 5.00 24.81 -2.09
CA GLU A 442 4.69 26.21 -1.81
C GLU A 442 3.26 26.29 -1.27
N ILE A 443 3.09 26.92 -0.10
CA ILE A 443 1.81 27.05 0.58
C ILE A 443 1.38 28.51 0.54
N ASN A 444 0.30 28.79 -0.17
CA ASN A 444 -0.33 30.10 -0.23
C ASN A 444 -1.76 30.03 0.31
N PHE A 445 -2.31 31.17 0.72
CA PHE A 445 -3.66 31.23 1.27
C PHE A 445 -4.52 32.31 0.62
N GLU A 446 -5.82 32.06 0.53
CA GLU A 446 -6.83 33.01 0.06
C GLU A 446 -8.02 33.04 1.02
N ILE A 447 -8.61 34.22 1.21
CA ILE A 447 -9.87 34.41 1.92
C ILE A 447 -10.91 34.93 0.93
N ASN A 448 -12.01 34.19 0.78
CA ASN A 448 -13.12 34.53 -0.09
C ASN A 448 -14.40 34.80 0.71
N PHE A 449 -15.23 35.72 0.23
CA PHE A 449 -16.48 36.14 0.86
C PHE A 449 -17.67 35.93 -0.08
N PRO A 450 -18.24 34.72 -0.15
CA PRO A 450 -19.20 34.35 -1.21
C PRO A 450 -20.54 35.08 -1.14
N SER A 451 -20.83 35.80 -0.04
CA SER A 451 -22.09 36.51 0.17
C SER A 451 -21.92 38.03 0.30
N VAL A 452 -20.73 38.57 0.04
CA VAL A 452 -20.41 39.99 0.19
C VAL A 452 -20.31 40.64 -1.19
N GLU A 453 -20.72 41.90 -1.30
CA GLU A 453 -20.60 42.68 -2.55
C GLU A 453 -19.14 43.00 -2.88
N ASP A 454 -18.78 43.00 -4.17
CA ASP A 454 -17.40 43.18 -4.66
C ASP A 454 -16.69 44.42 -4.09
N ARG A 455 -17.43 45.53 -3.94
CA ARG A 455 -16.88 46.76 -3.36
C ARG A 455 -16.36 46.56 -1.94
N LEU A 456 -17.14 45.90 -1.09
CA LEU A 456 -16.74 45.63 0.29
C LEU A 456 -15.61 44.59 0.34
N ILE A 457 -15.57 43.64 -0.60
CA ILE A 457 -14.45 42.70 -0.74
C ILE A 457 -13.13 43.45 -0.99
N ASP A 458 -13.11 44.46 -1.85
CA ASP A 458 -11.90 45.23 -2.14
C ASP A 458 -11.44 46.09 -0.95
N GLU A 459 -12.37 46.56 -0.12
CA GLU A 459 -12.04 47.19 1.17
C GLU A 459 -11.44 46.18 2.16
N LEU A 460 -12.03 44.98 2.26
CA LEU A 460 -11.56 43.94 3.17
C LEU A 460 -10.16 43.42 2.81
N LYS A 461 -9.84 43.30 1.51
CA LYS A 461 -8.51 42.85 1.04
C LYS A 461 -7.37 43.72 1.54
N GLN A 462 -7.62 44.97 1.93
CA GLN A 462 -6.60 45.86 2.48
C GLN A 462 -6.05 45.38 3.83
N PHE A 463 -6.83 44.60 4.60
CA PHE A 463 -6.42 44.07 5.91
C PHE A 463 -5.50 42.84 5.83
N PHE A 464 -5.34 42.25 4.65
CA PHE A 464 -4.53 41.05 4.42
C PHE A 464 -3.83 41.10 3.06
N ASN A 465 -3.29 42.28 2.72
CA ASN A 465 -2.61 42.56 1.46
C ASN A 465 -1.18 42.01 1.40
N THR A 466 -0.56 41.68 2.55
CA THR A 466 0.73 41.00 2.61
C THR A 466 0.57 39.52 2.97
N PRO A 467 1.50 38.65 2.57
CA PRO A 467 1.50 37.24 2.97
C PRO A 467 1.45 37.05 4.49
N GLU A 468 2.14 37.88 5.26
CA GLU A 468 2.17 37.79 6.72
C GLU A 468 0.81 38.08 7.35
N GLU A 469 0.12 39.14 6.88
CA GLU A 469 -1.22 39.46 7.35
C GLU A 469 -2.24 38.42 6.90
N MET A 470 -2.14 37.93 5.65
CA MET A 470 -2.96 36.80 5.18
C MET A 470 -2.80 35.57 6.08
N ASN A 471 -1.56 35.20 6.42
CA ASN A 471 -1.27 34.07 7.30
C ASN A 471 -1.87 34.27 8.69
N LYS A 472 -1.74 35.46 9.29
CA LYS A 472 -2.37 35.80 10.57
C LYS A 472 -3.90 35.67 10.51
N GLN A 473 -4.53 36.20 9.46
CA GLN A 473 -5.98 36.13 9.30
C GLN A 473 -6.48 34.69 9.14
N ILE A 474 -5.84 33.90 8.27
CA ILE A 474 -6.20 32.51 8.04
C ILE A 474 -6.05 31.70 9.32
N LEU A 475 -4.92 31.85 10.03
CA LEU A 475 -4.70 31.11 11.26
C LEU A 475 -5.72 31.51 12.33
N SER A 476 -6.04 32.80 12.46
CA SER A 476 -7.10 33.27 13.36
C SER A 476 -8.48 32.68 13.01
N LEU A 477 -8.85 32.64 11.72
CA LEU A 477 -10.13 32.06 11.28
C LEU A 477 -10.19 30.55 11.49
N VAL A 478 -9.10 29.84 11.20
CA VAL A 478 -9.02 28.38 11.34
C VAL A 478 -8.99 27.96 12.82
N VAL A 479 -8.28 28.71 13.66
CA VAL A 479 -8.12 28.38 15.09
C VAL A 479 -9.29 28.91 15.93
N LEU A 480 -9.60 30.20 15.78
CA LEU A 480 -10.53 30.93 16.66
C LEU A 480 -11.91 31.15 16.03
N GLY A 481 -12.06 30.99 14.71
CA GLY A 481 -13.31 31.25 14.01
C GLY A 481 -13.63 32.74 13.81
N LYS A 482 -12.64 33.62 14.00
CA LYS A 482 -12.79 35.09 13.86
C LYS A 482 -11.56 35.73 13.22
N PHE A 483 -11.71 36.94 12.70
CA PHE A 483 -10.61 37.70 12.11
C PHE A 483 -9.63 38.20 13.17
N TYR A 484 -8.37 38.39 12.77
CA TYR A 484 -7.34 39.02 13.56
C TYR A 484 -7.47 40.54 13.42
N THR A 485 -7.52 41.30 14.53
CA THR A 485 -7.47 42.76 14.47
C THR A 485 -6.04 43.24 14.23
N PRO A 486 -5.73 43.89 13.09
CA PRO A 486 -4.37 44.37 12.80
C PRO A 486 -3.85 45.37 13.82
N GLU A 487 -2.55 45.35 14.10
CA GLU A 487 -1.93 46.13 15.18
C GLU A 487 -2.08 47.64 14.98
N TYR A 488 -2.06 48.12 13.74
CA TYR A 488 -2.22 49.55 13.42
C TYR A 488 -3.62 50.10 13.73
N LEU A 489 -4.65 49.23 13.76
CA LEU A 489 -6.00 49.61 14.20
C LEU A 489 -6.11 49.67 15.73
N ARG A 490 -5.23 48.97 16.46
CA ARG A 490 -5.23 48.93 17.93
C ARG A 490 -4.76 50.27 18.53
N GLY A 491 -3.74 50.89 17.92
CA GLY A 491 -3.16 52.14 18.42
C GLY A 491 -4.09 53.36 18.36
N THR A 492 -5.15 53.32 17.55
CA THR A 492 -6.16 54.41 17.49
C THR A 492 -7.29 54.22 18.52
N TYR A 493 -7.48 53.01 19.03
CA TYR A 493 -8.54 52.67 20.00
C TYR A 493 -8.20 53.08 21.44
N GLU A 494 -6.92 53.00 21.82
CA GLU A 494 -6.48 53.44 23.17
C GLU A 494 -6.65 54.95 23.40
N ALA A 495 -6.69 55.75 22.34
CA ALA A 495 -6.73 57.21 22.45
C ALA A 495 -8.14 57.80 22.69
N GLN A 496 -9.23 57.06 22.44
CA GLN A 496 -10.60 57.61 22.49
C GLN A 496 -11.51 57.05 23.58
N ASN A 497 -11.14 56.00 24.31
CA ASN A 497 -12.00 55.42 25.37
C ASN A 497 -11.20 54.86 26.56
N PRO A 498 -10.97 55.64 27.63
CA PRO A 498 -10.15 55.22 28.78
C PRO A 498 -10.83 54.17 29.70
N ASN A 499 -12.07 53.76 29.43
CA ASN A 499 -12.84 52.83 30.28
C ASN A 499 -13.00 51.41 29.71
N LEU A 500 -12.40 51.09 28.57
CA LEU A 500 -12.40 49.73 28.01
C LEU A 500 -11.01 49.10 28.18
N ILE A 501 -10.71 48.71 29.42
CA ILE A 501 -9.59 47.80 29.71
C ILE A 501 -10.02 46.40 29.22
N GLY A 502 -9.74 46.11 27.96
CA GLY A 502 -10.02 44.81 27.32
C GLY A 502 -8.84 44.24 26.52
N THR A 503 -7.64 44.82 26.64
CA THR A 503 -6.49 44.51 25.78
C THR A 503 -5.65 43.30 26.22
N THR A 504 -5.91 42.67 27.36
CA THR A 504 -5.03 41.61 27.89
C THR A 504 -5.16 40.24 27.24
N ALA A 505 -6.23 39.95 26.49
CA ALA A 505 -6.35 38.67 25.78
C ALA A 505 -5.56 38.68 24.46
N SER A 506 -5.73 39.71 23.64
CA SER A 506 -5.20 39.75 22.27
C SER A 506 -3.66 39.82 22.19
N GLU A 507 -2.98 40.49 23.13
CA GLU A 507 -1.50 40.54 23.17
C GLU A 507 -0.86 39.18 23.48
N LEU A 508 -1.46 38.42 24.40
CA LEU A 508 -1.03 37.05 24.73
C LEU A 508 -1.23 36.11 23.53
N PHE A 509 -2.30 36.29 22.76
CA PHE A 509 -2.57 35.48 21.58
C PHE A 509 -1.75 35.87 20.36
N SER A 510 -1.44 37.14 20.10
CA SER A 510 -0.55 37.53 18.99
C SER A 510 0.87 36.98 19.16
N ASN A 511 1.35 36.89 20.40
CA ASN A 511 2.62 36.24 20.70
C ASN A 511 2.56 34.72 20.45
N GLN A 512 1.46 34.04 20.80
CA GLN A 512 1.30 32.60 20.53
C GLN A 512 1.02 32.28 19.06
N LEU A 513 0.27 33.14 18.36
CA LEU A 513 0.01 33.05 16.92
C LEU A 513 1.29 33.23 16.13
N SER A 514 2.13 34.20 16.53
CA SER A 514 3.46 34.38 15.95
C SER A 514 4.36 33.18 16.21
N ASN A 515 4.30 32.56 17.39
CA ASN A 515 5.01 31.31 17.69
C ASN A 515 4.54 30.12 16.84
N TRP A 516 3.24 30.03 16.52
CA TRP A 516 2.71 29.01 15.60
C TRP A 516 3.11 29.28 14.14
N LEU A 517 3.09 30.54 13.71
CA LEU A 517 3.53 30.96 12.38
C LEU A 517 5.02 30.71 12.15
N SER A 518 5.87 30.96 13.15
CA SER A 518 7.32 30.71 13.07
C SER A 518 7.67 29.22 12.99
N GLN A 519 6.77 28.32 13.41
CA GLN A 519 6.95 26.87 13.31
C GLN A 519 6.51 26.30 11.95
N ILE A 520 5.62 26.99 11.23
CA ILE A 520 5.15 26.61 9.89
C ILE A 520 6.15 27.08 8.81
N SER A 521 6.92 28.15 9.05
CA SER A 521 7.97 28.62 8.15
C SER A 521 9.39 28.38 8.70
N ASN A 522 9.86 27.13 8.67
CA ASN A 522 11.26 26.67 8.83
C ASN A 522 12.10 27.10 10.08
N ASN A 523 12.56 26.06 10.80
CA ASN A 523 13.88 25.91 11.43
C ASN A 523 14.31 26.72 12.67
N ILE A 524 13.43 27.20 13.55
CA ILE A 524 13.90 27.72 14.86
C ILE A 524 12.94 27.34 16.01
N ASP A 525 13.52 26.66 17.00
CA ASP A 525 12.89 26.16 18.22
C ASP A 525 13.41 26.97 19.43
N ILE A 526 12.55 27.74 20.12
CA ILE A 526 12.83 28.29 21.46
C ILE A 526 11.52 28.39 22.24
N GLY A 527 11.33 27.48 23.21
CA GLY A 527 10.22 27.51 24.16
C GLY A 527 10.50 28.34 25.41
N LEU A 528 9.48 29.06 25.90
CA LEU A 528 9.34 29.48 27.29
C LEU A 528 7.84 29.54 27.65
N ASN A 529 7.44 28.78 28.67
CA ASN A 529 6.05 28.60 29.09
C ASN A 529 5.80 29.36 30.41
N TYR A 530 4.79 30.24 30.43
CA TYR A 530 4.26 30.86 31.65
C TYR A 530 2.75 31.10 31.51
N ARG A 531 1.96 30.54 32.43
CA ARG A 531 0.49 30.65 32.48
C ARG A 531 0.05 31.41 33.75
N PRO A 532 -0.65 32.53 33.59
CA PRO A 532 -1.71 32.94 34.51
C PRO A 532 -3.07 32.92 33.78
N GLY A 533 -4.11 32.40 34.43
CA GLY A 533 -5.46 32.32 33.88
C GLY A 533 -6.35 33.50 34.25
N ASN A 534 -7.36 33.81 33.42
CA ASN A 534 -8.77 33.85 33.85
C ASN A 534 -9.79 34.20 32.75
N GLN A 535 -10.99 33.63 32.98
CA GLN A 535 -12.39 34.06 32.82
C GLN A 535 -12.68 35.33 31.99
N ILE A 536 -13.60 35.23 31.01
CA ILE A 536 -14.72 36.15 30.67
C ILE A 536 -15.14 35.97 29.19
N SER A 537 -16.19 35.17 28.94
CA SER A 537 -17.31 35.50 28.03
C SER A 537 -18.45 34.50 28.28
N ASN A 538 -19.70 34.97 28.25
CA ASN A 538 -20.87 34.13 28.49
C ASN A 538 -21.06 33.10 27.36
N ASP A 539 -21.62 31.93 27.71
CA ASP A 539 -21.78 30.77 26.84
C ASP A 539 -22.58 31.09 25.57
N GLU A 540 -21.92 30.99 24.41
CA GLU A 540 -22.56 30.86 23.11
C GLU A 540 -22.65 29.38 22.75
N ILE A 541 -23.86 28.87 22.55
CA ILE A 541 -24.10 27.50 22.11
C ILE A 541 -24.34 27.53 20.60
N GLU A 542 -23.34 27.14 19.83
CA GLU A 542 -23.46 26.90 18.39
C GLU A 542 -23.45 25.39 18.14
N LEU A 543 -24.51 24.87 17.51
CA LEU A 543 -24.63 23.45 17.17
C LEU A 543 -24.66 23.31 15.65
N ALA A 544 -23.48 23.11 15.07
CA ALA A 544 -23.32 22.81 13.65
C ALA A 544 -23.44 21.30 13.42
N LEU A 545 -24.45 20.88 12.66
CA LEU A 545 -24.68 19.49 12.28
C LEU A 545 -24.38 19.33 10.79
N SER A 546 -23.33 18.58 10.47
CA SER A 546 -23.05 18.13 9.10
C SER A 546 -23.04 16.61 9.07
N THR A 547 -23.93 16.02 8.27
CA THR A 547 -24.00 14.57 8.10
C THR A 547 -24.12 14.21 6.63
N GLN A 548 -23.41 13.15 6.25
CA GLN A 548 -23.43 12.57 4.91
C GLN A 548 -24.00 11.16 5.01
N MET A 549 -25.01 10.87 4.21
CA MET A 549 -25.73 9.59 4.23
C MET A 549 -25.82 8.99 2.81
N PHE A 550 -25.94 7.66 2.76
CA PHE A 550 -26.14 6.89 1.53
C PHE A 550 -25.03 7.04 0.48
N ASN A 551 -23.76 6.82 0.86
CA ASN A 551 -22.59 7.00 -0.02
C ASN A 551 -22.57 8.41 -0.65
N ASP A 552 -22.65 9.44 0.21
CA ASP A 552 -22.61 10.85 -0.17
C ASP A 552 -23.69 11.29 -1.16
N ARG A 553 -24.82 10.56 -1.21
CA ARG A 553 -25.96 10.94 -2.04
C ARG A 553 -26.83 11.99 -1.38
N VAL A 554 -26.85 12.05 -0.04
CA VAL A 554 -27.60 13.04 0.73
C VAL A 554 -26.63 13.75 1.67
N THR A 555 -26.56 15.07 1.56
CA THR A 555 -25.80 15.94 2.47
C THR A 555 -26.78 16.85 3.19
N ILE A 556 -26.72 16.86 4.51
CA ILE A 556 -27.51 17.75 5.37
C ILE A 556 -26.53 18.62 6.15
N ASN A 557 -26.67 19.94 5.99
CA ASN A 557 -25.92 20.94 6.74
C ASN A 557 -26.93 21.82 7.48
N GLY A 558 -26.84 21.90 8.80
CA GLY A 558 -27.67 22.76 9.62
C GLY A 558 -26.84 23.53 10.64
N ASN A 559 -27.18 24.79 10.86
CA ASN A 559 -26.60 25.58 11.95
C ASN A 559 -27.74 26.28 12.69
N ILE A 560 -27.77 26.12 14.01
CA ILE A 560 -28.70 26.80 14.92
C ILE A 560 -27.87 27.62 15.89
N GLY A 561 -28.15 28.92 15.96
CA GLY A 561 -27.49 29.86 16.86
C GLY A 561 -28.46 30.89 17.44
N ASN A 562 -28.08 31.48 18.57
CA ASN A 562 -28.79 32.61 19.17
C ASN A 562 -28.14 33.92 18.73
N ASN A 563 -28.93 34.89 18.28
CA ASN A 563 -28.44 36.21 17.87
C ASN A 563 -28.76 37.24 18.96
N ASN A 564 -27.79 37.59 19.81
CA ASN A 564 -27.97 38.62 20.83
C ASN A 564 -27.58 39.99 20.26
N ASN A 565 -28.57 40.81 19.91
CA ASN A 565 -28.35 42.21 19.55
C ASN A 565 -28.37 43.08 20.83
N PRO A 566 -27.27 43.76 21.20
CA PRO A 566 -27.18 44.53 22.45
C PRO A 566 -28.10 45.76 22.51
N ASN A 567 -28.75 46.15 21.41
CA ASN A 567 -29.66 47.30 21.33
C ASN A 567 -31.16 46.92 21.22
N SER A 568 -31.52 45.63 21.36
CA SER A 568 -32.90 45.14 21.32
C SER A 568 -33.39 44.75 22.71
N THR A 569 -34.58 45.20 23.11
CA THR A 569 -35.25 44.80 24.37
C THR A 569 -36.04 43.49 24.25
N ASN A 570 -36.01 42.82 23.09
CA ASN A 570 -36.58 41.48 22.90
C ASN A 570 -35.47 40.42 22.80
N ASN A 571 -35.46 39.49 23.75
CA ASN A 571 -34.49 38.40 23.88
C ASN A 571 -34.82 37.21 22.96
N SER A 572 -33.74 36.68 22.35
CA SER A 572 -33.58 35.39 21.68
C SER A 572 -34.55 35.05 20.54
N GLU A 573 -34.24 35.51 19.33
CA GLU A 573 -34.67 34.80 18.13
C GLU A 573 -33.66 33.67 17.86
N LEU A 574 -34.14 32.43 17.96
CA LEU A 574 -33.37 31.25 17.56
C LEU A 574 -33.34 31.23 16.03
N VAL A 575 -32.21 31.57 15.44
CA VAL A 575 -32.06 31.65 13.98
C VAL A 575 -31.35 30.39 13.50
N GLY A 576 -31.98 29.67 12.58
CA GLY A 576 -31.49 28.40 12.07
C GLY A 576 -31.47 28.37 10.55
N ASP A 577 -30.30 28.09 9.99
CA ASP A 577 -30.14 27.80 8.56
C ASP A 577 -30.04 26.30 8.37
N PHE A 578 -30.67 25.76 7.33
CA PHE A 578 -30.41 24.39 6.91
C PHE A 578 -30.34 24.27 5.39
N GLU A 579 -29.45 23.42 4.90
CA GLU A 579 -29.31 23.06 3.49
C GLU A 579 -29.28 21.53 3.37
N ILE A 580 -30.16 21.01 2.53
CA ILE A 580 -30.23 19.60 2.12
C ILE A 580 -29.91 19.54 0.63
N SER A 581 -28.93 18.71 0.27
CA SER A 581 -28.51 18.48 -1.11
C SER A 581 -28.57 16.99 -1.42
N VAL A 582 -29.27 16.61 -2.50
CA VAL A 582 -29.46 15.23 -2.94
C VAL A 582 -28.96 15.03 -4.36
N LYS A 583 -28.05 14.08 -4.58
CA LYS A 583 -27.55 13.70 -5.92
C LYS A 583 -28.59 12.83 -6.64
N LEU A 584 -29.16 13.36 -7.72
CA LEU A 584 -30.19 12.69 -8.53
C LEU A 584 -29.60 11.67 -9.52
N ASN A 585 -28.35 11.85 -9.94
CA ASN A 585 -27.59 10.90 -10.74
C ASN A 585 -26.29 10.46 -10.03
N ARG A 586 -25.72 9.32 -10.45
CA ARG A 586 -24.49 8.74 -9.85
C ARG A 586 -23.29 9.70 -9.97
N ASP A 587 -23.21 10.41 -11.08
CA ASP A 587 -22.11 11.33 -11.39
C ASP A 587 -22.25 12.70 -10.66
N GLY A 588 -23.33 12.93 -9.92
CA GLY A 588 -23.53 14.13 -9.12
C GLY A 588 -23.70 15.44 -9.90
N LYS A 589 -23.79 15.39 -11.24
CA LYS A 589 -24.02 16.56 -12.11
C LYS A 589 -25.41 17.17 -11.94
N ILE A 590 -26.39 16.36 -11.53
CA ILE A 590 -27.77 16.81 -11.28
C ILE A 590 -28.04 16.66 -9.77
N ARG A 591 -28.33 17.77 -9.10
CA ARG A 591 -28.58 17.80 -7.66
C ARG A 591 -29.91 18.52 -7.37
N PHE A 592 -30.71 17.93 -6.50
CA PHE A 592 -31.84 18.60 -5.86
C PHE A 592 -31.34 19.31 -4.61
N LYS A 593 -31.63 20.60 -4.47
CA LYS A 593 -31.24 21.39 -3.30
C LYS A 593 -32.49 22.01 -2.66
N ALA A 594 -32.62 21.84 -1.35
CA ALA A 594 -33.61 22.50 -0.52
C ALA A 594 -32.88 23.21 0.61
N TYR A 595 -33.18 24.49 0.85
CA TYR A 595 -32.54 25.25 1.91
C TYR A 595 -33.52 26.22 2.57
N ASN A 596 -33.29 26.49 3.85
CA ASN A 596 -33.79 27.65 4.55
C ASN A 596 -32.59 28.52 4.90
N ARG A 597 -32.66 29.79 4.49
CA ARG A 597 -31.73 30.84 4.87
C ARG A 597 -32.55 31.88 5.58
N SER A 598 -32.21 32.21 6.81
CA SER A 598 -32.83 33.33 7.50
C SER A 598 -32.60 34.61 6.69
N ASN A 599 -33.68 35.26 6.27
CA ASN A 599 -33.64 36.50 5.50
C ASN A 599 -33.94 37.68 6.43
N ASN A 600 -32.97 38.57 6.62
CA ASN A 600 -33.13 39.79 7.42
C ASN A 600 -32.76 41.05 6.62
N ASN A 601 -33.14 41.09 5.34
CA ASN A 601 -33.28 42.38 4.64
C ASN A 601 -34.55 43.07 5.15
N LEU A 602 -34.40 43.99 6.10
CA LEU A 602 -35.41 45.01 6.36
C LEU A 602 -35.22 46.14 5.34
N ILE A 603 -36.32 46.52 4.68
CA ILE A 603 -36.42 47.67 3.76
C ILE A 603 -36.07 48.96 4.49
#